data_AF-A0A6G0KPN8-F1
#
_entry.id   AF-A0A6G0KPN8-F1
#
_cell.length_a   1.000
_cell.length_b   1.000
_cell.length_c   1.000
_cell.angle_alpha   90.00
_cell.angle_beta   90.00
_cell.angle_gamma   90.00
#
_symmetry.space_group_name_H-M   'P 1'
#
loop_
_entity.id
_entity.type
_entity.pdbx_description
1 polymer ?
#
loop_
_entity_poly.entity_id
_entity_poly.type
_entity_poly.pdbx_seq_one_letter_code
_entity_poly.pdbx_strand_id
1 'polypeptide(L)'
;MSLPTLATLRAIGQQLALTVDAAQFHLQVAADIDNSTPCSQDDADEFATISSEIEGLQTQLHAVLGSVLAQSRHKIVAAAAAAEAPADQHTDETIDLQAKTESEDHGPEIEPQEYKSTAGRTAKPKPDLPSVLQNFVQSTGRITLSDLPNKKRGLSSNALAMCRAVARRMVALMESDNCLDDASACLFRDTLERLAEAVEGLPPSETISVRNVVQVVTFLGRILELADAVSGTPAALASAELCSSRLKPKRSAGEHMDDMLITMHTFVQNLEKQKKPPRGDNLDRAVKTLTCKLQLDITTYNRCQELGLSERSKERWAYFTEVAGFLGDWIGRTAVLATPSKELKSMYVAAKRLREKFPDRVPSTLLENAKLRVYPRKPRKPRKKQSKKSTKK
;
A
#
# COMPACT_ATOMS: atom_id res chain seq x y z
N MET A 1 -2.73 -10.65 39.25
CA MET A 1 -1.51 -11.15 38.59
C MET A 1 -0.79 -9.98 37.96
N SER A 2 0.50 -9.81 38.24
CA SER A 2 1.29 -8.65 37.83
C SER A 2 1.66 -8.68 36.34
N LEU A 3 1.64 -7.53 35.65
CA LEU A 3 2.09 -7.35 34.25
C LEU A 3 3.41 -8.05 33.83
N PRO A 4 4.43 -8.21 34.69
CA PRO A 4 5.66 -8.92 34.35
C PRO A 4 5.41 -10.38 33.96
N THR A 5 4.43 -11.05 34.58
CA THR A 5 4.15 -12.47 34.37
C THR A 5 3.61 -12.77 32.97
N LEU A 6 2.87 -11.83 32.39
CA LEU A 6 2.34 -11.91 31.02
C LEU A 6 3.41 -11.67 29.95
N ALA A 7 4.31 -10.72 30.20
CA ALA A 7 5.46 -10.47 29.32
C ALA A 7 6.42 -11.66 29.31
N THR A 8 6.70 -12.25 30.48
CA THR A 8 7.51 -13.47 30.60
C THR A 8 6.87 -14.65 29.87
N LEU A 9 5.56 -14.87 30.00
CA LEU A 9 4.86 -15.94 29.27
C LEU A 9 4.93 -15.76 27.75
N ARG A 10 4.83 -14.51 27.26
CA ARG A 10 4.97 -14.21 25.82
C ARG A 10 6.41 -14.42 25.33
N ALA A 11 7.41 -14.01 26.11
CA ALA A 11 8.81 -14.22 25.81
C ALA A 11 9.17 -15.72 25.76
N ILE A 12 8.66 -16.51 26.71
CA ILE A 12 8.79 -17.97 26.72
C ILE A 12 8.13 -18.58 25.47
N GLY A 13 6.95 -18.11 25.09
CA GLY A 13 6.28 -18.56 23.86
C GLY A 13 7.09 -18.28 22.58
N GLN A 14 7.74 -17.12 22.51
CA GLN A 14 8.61 -16.75 21.38
C GLN A 14 9.91 -17.55 21.34
N GLN A 15 10.56 -17.75 22.50
CA GLN A 15 11.75 -18.58 22.58
C GLN A 15 11.46 -20.04 22.20
N LEU A 16 10.29 -20.54 22.60
CA LEU A 16 9.88 -21.91 22.28
C LEU A 16 9.57 -22.08 20.79
N ALA A 17 8.95 -21.08 20.15
CA ALA A 17 8.75 -21.07 18.70
C ALA A 17 10.10 -21.07 17.93
N LEU A 18 11.04 -20.21 18.32
CA LEU A 18 12.38 -20.17 17.71
C LEU A 18 13.16 -21.47 17.91
N THR A 19 13.01 -22.11 19.07
CA THR A 19 13.66 -23.39 19.38
C THR A 19 13.06 -24.52 18.54
N VAL A 20 11.75 -24.51 18.29
CA VAL A 20 11.06 -25.46 17.41
C VAL A 20 11.50 -25.27 15.95
N ASP A 21 11.54 -24.03 15.46
CA ASP A 21 12.00 -23.73 14.10
C ASP A 21 13.47 -24.17 13.91
N ALA A 22 14.33 -23.94 14.91
CA ALA A 22 15.71 -24.40 14.90
C ALA A 22 15.81 -25.94 14.93
N ALA A 23 14.97 -26.62 15.72
CA ALA A 23 14.94 -28.08 15.76
C ALA A 23 14.46 -28.67 14.42
N GLN A 24 13.42 -28.10 13.81
CA GLN A 24 12.93 -28.50 12.48
C GLN A 24 13.98 -28.27 11.41
N PHE A 25 14.70 -27.15 11.46
CA PHE A 25 15.83 -26.89 10.57
C PHE A 25 16.95 -27.91 10.74
N HIS A 26 17.32 -28.26 11.98
CA HIS A 26 18.33 -29.27 12.24
C HIS A 26 17.89 -30.68 11.80
N LEU A 27 16.62 -31.03 11.95
CA LEU A 27 16.06 -32.28 11.44
C LEU A 27 16.06 -32.32 9.90
N GLN A 28 15.71 -31.22 9.24
CA GLN A 28 15.77 -31.08 7.79
C GLN A 28 17.21 -31.21 7.27
N VAL A 29 18.16 -30.55 7.93
CA VAL A 29 19.59 -30.61 7.59
C VAL A 29 20.16 -32.00 7.85
N ALA A 30 19.77 -32.67 8.94
CA ALA A 30 20.16 -34.06 9.20
C ALA A 30 19.63 -35.02 8.13
N ALA A 31 18.40 -34.81 7.64
CA ALA A 31 17.81 -35.59 6.55
C ALA A 31 18.51 -35.35 5.18
N ASP A 32 19.06 -34.16 4.94
CA ASP A 32 19.75 -33.79 3.69
C ASP A 32 21.24 -34.17 3.65
N ILE A 33 21.87 -34.45 4.81
CA ILE A 33 23.31 -34.77 4.89
C ILE A 33 23.64 -36.22 4.44
N ASP A 34 22.65 -37.10 4.31
CA ASP A 34 22.87 -38.53 3.99
C ASP A 34 22.87 -38.88 2.49
N ASN A 35 23.45 -38.01 1.65
CA ASN A 35 23.77 -38.37 0.26
C ASN A 35 25.02 -39.27 0.11
N SER A 36 25.53 -39.84 1.20
CA SER A 36 26.68 -40.77 1.16
C SER A 36 26.54 -42.05 1.99
N THR A 37 25.42 -42.30 2.68
CA THR A 37 25.14 -43.61 3.29
C THR A 37 23.62 -43.82 3.33
N PRO A 38 23.09 -44.98 2.90
CA PRO A 38 21.65 -45.17 2.84
C PRO A 38 21.08 -45.20 4.27
N CYS A 39 20.40 -44.11 4.64
CA CYS A 39 19.60 -43.98 5.85
C CYS A 39 18.58 -45.13 5.88
N SER A 40 18.49 -45.86 6.99
CA SER A 40 17.61 -47.02 7.07
C SER A 40 16.15 -46.54 7.08
N GLN A 41 15.24 -47.32 6.51
CA GLN A 41 13.84 -46.94 6.38
C GLN A 41 13.16 -46.72 7.76
N ASP A 42 13.70 -47.35 8.80
CA ASP A 42 13.29 -47.16 10.20
C ASP A 42 13.65 -45.76 10.73
N ASP A 43 14.82 -45.21 10.36
CA ASP A 43 15.24 -43.86 10.78
C ASP A 43 14.33 -42.78 10.16
N ALA A 44 13.96 -42.93 8.89
CA ALA A 44 13.08 -41.98 8.20
C ALA A 44 11.66 -41.94 8.78
N ASP A 45 11.14 -43.09 9.20
CA ASP A 45 9.83 -43.19 9.87
C ASP A 45 9.90 -42.64 11.31
N GLU A 46 11.02 -42.82 12.01
CA GLU A 46 11.27 -42.22 13.33
C GLU A 46 11.36 -40.69 13.23
N PHE A 47 12.04 -40.15 12.22
CA PHE A 47 12.09 -38.71 11.94
C PHE A 47 10.73 -38.11 11.61
N ALA A 48 9.93 -38.78 10.78
CA ALA A 48 8.57 -38.33 10.46
C ALA A 48 7.66 -38.32 11.69
N THR A 49 7.82 -39.30 12.57
CA THR A 49 7.08 -39.40 13.84
C THR A 49 7.45 -38.27 14.79
N ILE A 50 8.75 -38.01 14.98
CA ILE A 50 9.24 -36.92 15.83
C ILE A 50 8.79 -35.55 15.31
N SER A 51 8.81 -35.34 13.99
CA SER A 51 8.35 -34.08 13.38
C SER A 51 6.86 -33.84 13.63
N SER A 52 6.04 -34.88 13.47
CA SER A 52 4.60 -34.85 13.75
C SER A 52 4.29 -34.60 15.24
N GLU A 53 5.07 -35.20 16.15
CA GLU A 53 4.95 -34.95 17.59
C GLU A 53 5.32 -33.52 17.96
N ILE A 54 6.35 -32.95 17.33
CA ILE A 54 6.76 -31.55 17.52
C ILE A 54 5.65 -30.60 17.06
N GLU A 55 5.05 -30.83 15.88
CA GLU A 55 3.91 -30.04 15.39
C GLU A 55 2.68 -30.16 16.31
N GLY A 56 2.42 -31.37 16.81
CA GLY A 56 1.35 -31.63 17.78
C GLY A 56 1.55 -30.87 19.08
N LEU A 57 2.76 -30.91 19.64
CA LEU A 57 3.13 -30.18 20.86
C LEU A 57 3.11 -28.66 20.65
N GLN A 58 3.52 -28.17 19.49
CA GLN A 58 3.46 -26.75 19.12
C GLN A 58 2.01 -26.26 19.07
N THR A 59 1.11 -27.08 18.53
CA THR A 59 -0.33 -26.77 18.47
C THR A 59 -0.96 -26.75 19.87
N GLN A 60 -0.65 -27.74 20.71
CA GLN A 60 -1.13 -27.80 22.09
C GLN A 60 -0.60 -26.64 22.93
N LEU A 61 0.68 -26.29 22.79
CA LEU A 61 1.28 -25.15 23.47
C LEU A 61 0.60 -23.83 23.06
N HIS A 62 0.34 -23.61 21.77
CA HIS A 62 -0.38 -22.42 21.30
C HIS A 62 -1.80 -22.37 21.84
N ALA A 63 -2.50 -23.51 21.93
CA ALA A 63 -3.82 -23.59 22.52
C ALA A 63 -3.80 -23.26 24.02
N VAL A 64 -2.83 -23.79 24.76
CA VAL A 64 -2.65 -23.51 26.20
C VAL A 64 -2.27 -22.05 26.44
N LEU A 65 -1.34 -21.48 25.66
CA LEU A 65 -1.00 -20.05 25.71
C LEU A 65 -2.21 -19.17 25.39
N GLY A 66 -2.97 -19.51 24.34
CA GLY A 66 -4.21 -18.82 23.98
C GLY A 66 -5.25 -18.87 25.11
N SER A 67 -5.42 -20.03 25.73
CA SER A 67 -6.33 -20.21 26.87
C SER A 67 -5.89 -19.42 28.10
N VAL A 68 -4.60 -19.48 28.47
CA VAL A 68 -4.04 -18.72 29.60
C VAL A 68 -4.13 -17.22 29.36
N LEU A 69 -3.87 -16.74 28.14
CA LEU A 69 -4.02 -15.33 27.76
C LEU A 69 -5.48 -14.87 27.79
N ALA A 70 -6.41 -15.70 27.30
CA ALA A 70 -7.84 -15.41 27.38
C ALA A 70 -8.33 -15.37 28.83
N GLN A 71 -7.95 -16.36 29.64
CA GLN A 71 -8.35 -16.48 31.03
C GLN A 71 -7.75 -15.36 31.90
N SER A 72 -6.51 -14.93 31.63
CA SER A 72 -5.90 -13.78 32.29
C SER A 72 -6.52 -12.45 31.85
N ARG A 73 -6.90 -12.30 30.57
CA ARG A 73 -7.68 -11.15 30.10
C ARG A 73 -9.05 -11.06 30.76
N HIS A 74 -9.76 -12.17 30.92
CA HIS A 74 -11.04 -12.21 31.64
C HIS A 74 -10.88 -11.85 33.12
N LYS A 75 -9.80 -12.29 33.79
CA LYS A 75 -9.51 -11.91 35.19
C LYS A 75 -9.15 -10.42 35.35
N ILE A 76 -8.46 -9.82 34.37
CA ILE A 76 -8.13 -8.38 34.38
C ILE A 76 -9.39 -7.54 34.13
N VAL A 77 -10.24 -7.94 33.19
CA VAL A 77 -11.52 -7.26 32.92
C VAL A 77 -12.48 -7.39 34.10
N ALA A 78 -12.54 -8.55 34.76
CA ALA A 78 -13.34 -8.74 35.97
C ALA A 78 -12.81 -7.91 37.16
N ALA A 79 -11.49 -7.77 37.30
CA ALA A 79 -10.88 -6.93 38.33
C ALA A 79 -11.11 -5.42 38.08
N ALA A 80 -11.14 -4.99 36.81
CA ALA A 80 -11.47 -3.61 36.44
C ALA A 80 -12.97 -3.30 36.68
N ALA A 81 -13.85 -4.24 36.34
CA ALA A 81 -15.29 -4.10 36.58
C ALA A 81 -15.66 -4.11 38.08
N ALA A 82 -14.90 -4.83 38.92
CA ALA A 82 -15.07 -4.81 40.38
C ALA A 82 -14.55 -3.52 41.04
N ALA A 83 -13.68 -2.75 40.36
CA ALA A 83 -13.17 -1.47 40.83
C ALA A 83 -14.07 -0.27 40.49
N GLU A 84 -15.09 -0.46 39.64
CA GLU A 84 -16.05 0.57 39.21
C GLU A 84 -17.44 0.46 39.88
N ALA A 85 -17.60 -0.36 40.93
CA ALA A 85 -18.82 -0.35 41.74
C ALA A 85 -18.79 0.81 42.76
N PRO A 86 -19.74 1.77 42.74
CA PRO A 86 -19.75 2.88 43.69
C PRO A 86 -20.17 2.38 45.08
N ALA A 87 -19.42 2.79 46.10
CA ALA A 87 -19.84 2.69 47.49
C ALA A 87 -21.01 3.66 47.73
N ASP A 88 -22.15 3.13 48.15
CA ASP A 88 -23.27 3.88 48.69
C ASP A 88 -22.79 4.82 49.82
N GLN A 89 -22.96 6.13 49.62
CA GLN A 89 -22.97 7.10 50.71
C GLN A 89 -24.36 7.71 50.83
N HIS A 90 -25.04 7.28 51.88
CA HIS A 90 -26.21 7.91 52.48
C HIS A 90 -25.78 9.23 53.14
N THR A 91 -26.40 10.36 52.81
CA THR A 91 -27.25 11.20 53.72
C THR A 91 -27.48 12.61 53.15
N ASP A 92 -28.77 12.96 53.14
CA ASP A 92 -29.42 14.28 53.18
C ASP A 92 -28.54 15.50 53.53
N GLU A 93 -28.73 16.60 52.80
CA GLU A 93 -29.54 17.73 53.28
C GLU A 93 -29.81 18.76 52.17
N THR A 94 -30.87 19.52 52.40
CA THR A 94 -31.75 20.26 51.49
C THR A 94 -31.31 21.72 51.25
N ILE A 95 -32.11 22.43 50.42
CA ILE A 95 -32.29 23.90 50.23
C ILE A 95 -31.80 24.36 48.84
N ASP A 96 -32.60 24.54 47.78
CA ASP A 96 -33.88 25.26 47.51
C ASP A 96 -33.68 26.64 46.85
N LEU A 97 -34.48 26.86 45.79
CA LEU A 97 -34.85 28.11 45.09
C LEU A 97 -33.76 29.03 44.50
N GLN A 98 -33.77 29.27 43.18
CA GLN A 98 -34.72 30.20 42.54
C GLN A 98 -34.49 30.30 41.01
N ALA A 99 -35.58 30.21 40.26
CA ALA A 99 -35.67 30.53 38.83
C ALA A 99 -36.35 31.89 38.62
N LYS A 100 -35.97 32.59 37.53
CA LYS A 100 -36.78 33.53 36.69
C LYS A 100 -35.86 34.09 35.58
N THR A 101 -36.06 33.69 34.30
CA THR A 101 -36.78 34.42 33.20
C THR A 101 -36.18 35.81 32.91
N GLU A 102 -35.97 36.32 31.69
CA GLU A 102 -36.56 36.25 30.34
C GLU A 102 -35.63 37.14 29.44
N SER A 103 -35.26 36.84 28.19
CA SER A 103 -35.97 37.05 26.90
C SER A 103 -35.21 38.04 25.97
N GLU A 104 -34.97 37.61 24.71
CA GLU A 104 -35.04 38.35 23.41
C GLU A 104 -34.14 39.60 23.18
N ASP A 105 -33.63 39.97 21.99
CA ASP A 105 -33.66 39.53 20.57
C ASP A 105 -32.68 40.47 19.80
N HIS A 106 -32.38 40.13 18.53
CA HIS A 106 -31.78 40.89 17.42
C HIS A 106 -30.30 40.64 17.07
N GLY A 107 -30.12 39.81 16.03
CA GLY A 107 -28.91 39.73 15.22
C GLY A 107 -28.79 40.87 14.18
N PRO A 108 -27.77 40.79 13.31
CA PRO A 108 -28.12 40.66 11.90
C PRO A 108 -27.33 39.54 11.20
N GLU A 109 -28.10 38.59 10.67
CA GLU A 109 -28.12 38.13 9.28
C GLU A 109 -26.80 38.19 8.47
N ILE A 110 -26.14 37.04 8.35
CA ILE A 110 -25.24 36.72 7.23
C ILE A 110 -25.74 35.39 6.66
N GLU A 111 -26.32 35.43 5.46
CA GLU A 111 -26.72 34.25 4.69
C GLU A 111 -25.54 33.28 4.47
N PRO A 112 -25.64 32.00 4.85
CA PRO A 112 -24.73 30.97 4.38
C PRO A 112 -25.26 30.33 3.10
N GLN A 113 -24.43 30.36 2.07
CA GLN A 113 -24.57 29.58 0.84
C GLN A 113 -25.06 28.16 1.11
N GLU A 114 -26.10 27.75 0.36
CA GLU A 114 -26.65 26.41 0.33
C GLU A 114 -25.56 25.36 0.02
N TYR A 115 -24.97 24.78 1.06
CA TYR A 115 -24.33 23.48 0.99
C TYR A 115 -25.44 22.45 0.80
N LYS A 116 -25.52 21.87 -0.40
CA LYS A 116 -26.35 20.69 -0.69
C LYS A 116 -25.99 19.58 0.29
N SER A 117 -26.82 19.44 1.30
CA SER A 117 -26.73 18.44 2.34
C SER A 117 -27.00 17.06 1.72
N THR A 118 -25.95 16.25 1.56
CA THR A 118 -26.11 14.80 1.40
C THR A 118 -26.34 14.19 2.78
N ALA A 119 -27.49 14.52 3.39
CA ALA A 119 -28.02 13.81 4.54
C ALA A 119 -28.50 12.44 4.06
N GLY A 120 -27.93 11.36 4.58
CA GLY A 120 -28.37 9.99 4.27
C GLY A 120 -27.30 8.91 4.23
N ARG A 121 -26.03 9.24 4.46
CA ARG A 121 -25.05 8.23 4.89
C ARG A 121 -24.70 8.53 6.33
N THR A 122 -25.31 7.81 7.26
CA THR A 122 -24.73 7.64 8.59
C THR A 122 -23.27 7.24 8.38
N ALA A 123 -22.35 8.14 8.72
CA ALA A 123 -20.94 7.84 8.67
C ALA A 123 -20.73 6.65 9.60
N LYS A 124 -20.34 5.50 9.04
CA LYS A 124 -19.92 4.37 9.88
C LYS A 124 -18.90 4.91 10.90
N PRO A 125 -19.01 4.55 12.18
CA PRO A 125 -17.99 4.90 13.17
C PRO A 125 -16.62 4.57 12.58
N LYS A 126 -15.67 5.52 12.65
CA LYS A 126 -14.30 5.24 12.21
C LYS A 126 -13.83 4.01 13.01
N PRO A 127 -13.36 2.94 12.35
CA PRO A 127 -12.93 1.75 13.06
C PRO A 127 -11.83 2.13 14.05
N ASP A 128 -11.93 1.57 15.25
CA ASP A 128 -10.95 1.73 16.33
C ASP A 128 -9.61 1.08 15.93
N LEU A 129 -8.51 1.52 16.57
CA LEU A 129 -7.17 1.01 16.24
C LEU A 129 -7.08 -0.53 16.32
N PRO A 130 -7.64 -1.21 17.35
CA PRO A 130 -7.62 -2.67 17.43
C PRO A 130 -8.24 -3.38 16.23
N SER A 131 -9.40 -2.93 15.74
CA SER A 131 -10.04 -3.59 14.58
C SER A 131 -9.25 -3.39 13.29
N VAL A 132 -8.67 -2.20 13.07
CA VAL A 132 -7.83 -1.96 11.89
C VAL A 132 -6.53 -2.77 11.96
N LEU A 133 -5.93 -2.90 13.16
CA LEU A 133 -4.78 -3.77 13.41
C LEU A 133 -5.09 -5.23 13.10
N GLN A 134 -6.23 -5.74 13.58
CA GLN A 134 -6.64 -7.12 13.31
C GLN A 134 -6.84 -7.37 11.81
N ASN A 135 -7.45 -6.43 11.09
CA ASN A 135 -7.59 -6.51 9.63
C ASN A 135 -6.22 -6.52 8.92
N PHE A 136 -5.25 -5.77 9.44
CA PHE A 136 -3.88 -5.77 8.92
C PHE A 136 -3.19 -7.12 9.17
N VAL A 137 -3.30 -7.68 10.37
CA VAL A 137 -2.77 -9.02 10.71
C VAL A 137 -3.36 -10.09 9.79
N GLN A 138 -4.70 -10.12 9.67
CA GLN A 138 -5.38 -11.10 8.82
C GLN A 138 -5.00 -10.95 7.34
N SER A 139 -4.90 -9.71 6.84
CA SER A 139 -4.54 -9.47 5.45
C SER A 139 -3.10 -9.89 5.15
N THR A 140 -2.20 -9.71 6.10
CA THR A 140 -0.79 -10.12 5.97
C THR A 140 -0.66 -11.65 6.06
N GLY A 141 -1.34 -12.29 7.01
CA GLY A 141 -1.36 -13.75 7.14
C GLY A 141 -1.93 -14.48 5.91
N ARG A 142 -2.84 -13.84 5.16
CA ARG A 142 -3.33 -14.39 3.88
C ARG A 142 -2.25 -14.45 2.80
N ILE A 143 -1.23 -13.58 2.84
CA ILE A 143 -0.13 -13.61 1.88
C ILE A 143 0.75 -14.83 2.15
N THR A 144 1.11 -15.03 3.43
CA THR A 144 1.98 -16.14 3.86
C THR A 144 1.32 -17.50 3.66
N LEU A 145 0.00 -17.60 3.84
CA LEU A 145 -0.77 -18.84 3.63
C LEU A 145 -1.13 -19.11 2.16
N SER A 146 -0.78 -18.24 1.22
CA SER A 146 -1.14 -18.43 -0.18
C SER A 146 0.00 -19.05 -0.97
N ASP A 147 -0.21 -20.25 -1.51
CA ASP A 147 0.79 -20.91 -2.39
C ASP A 147 0.67 -20.50 -3.87
N LEU A 148 -0.37 -19.76 -4.23
CA LEU A 148 -0.67 -19.40 -5.62
C LEU A 148 -0.08 -18.03 -5.98
N PRO A 149 0.90 -17.95 -6.90
CA PRO A 149 1.56 -16.70 -7.26
C PRO A 149 0.57 -15.60 -7.67
N ASN A 150 -0.32 -15.88 -8.63
CA ASN A 150 -1.25 -14.86 -9.14
C ASN A 150 -2.23 -14.26 -8.09
N LYS A 151 -2.40 -14.89 -6.92
CA LYS A 151 -3.20 -14.36 -5.81
C LYS A 151 -2.38 -13.44 -4.88
N LYS A 152 -1.07 -13.69 -4.74
CA LYS A 152 -0.17 -12.96 -3.82
C LYS A 152 -0.08 -11.47 -4.14
N ARG A 153 -0.09 -11.06 -5.41
CA ARG A 153 -0.16 -9.63 -5.79
C ARG A 153 -1.37 -8.89 -5.22
N GLY A 154 -2.57 -9.45 -5.39
CA GLY A 154 -3.81 -8.84 -4.91
C GLY A 154 -3.85 -8.75 -3.39
N LEU A 155 -3.38 -9.81 -2.73
CA LEU A 155 -3.25 -9.89 -1.28
C LEU A 155 -2.24 -8.88 -0.73
N SER A 156 -1.07 -8.76 -1.37
CA SER A 156 -0.02 -7.78 -1.02
C SER A 156 -0.51 -6.35 -1.15
N SER A 157 -1.23 -6.03 -2.24
CA SER A 157 -1.84 -4.70 -2.40
C SER A 157 -2.87 -4.41 -1.30
N ASN A 158 -3.66 -5.42 -0.90
CA ASN A 158 -4.63 -5.27 0.18
C ASN A 158 -3.95 -5.09 1.55
N ALA A 159 -2.94 -5.89 1.86
CA ALA A 159 -2.19 -5.79 3.11
C ALA A 159 -1.46 -4.44 3.23
N LEU A 160 -0.84 -3.94 2.15
CA LEU A 160 -0.27 -2.59 2.13
C LEU A 160 -1.34 -1.50 2.36
N ALA A 161 -2.55 -1.68 1.84
CA ALA A 161 -3.64 -0.73 2.08
C ALA A 161 -4.11 -0.75 3.55
N MET A 162 -4.14 -1.92 4.19
CA MET A 162 -4.43 -2.06 5.62
C MET A 162 -3.31 -1.50 6.49
N CYS A 163 -2.05 -1.80 6.17
CA CYS A 163 -0.86 -1.23 6.81
C CYS A 163 -0.94 0.30 6.82
N ARG A 164 -1.24 0.92 5.66
CA ARG A 164 -1.45 2.36 5.54
C ARG A 164 -2.56 2.87 6.46
N ALA A 165 -3.67 2.14 6.58
CA ALA A 165 -4.79 2.53 7.44
C ALA A 165 -4.40 2.51 8.92
N VAL A 166 -3.69 1.46 9.36
CA VAL A 166 -3.16 1.36 10.73
C VAL A 166 -2.14 2.47 10.99
N ALA A 167 -1.13 2.62 10.13
CA ALA A 167 -0.07 3.61 10.29
C ALA A 167 -0.63 5.04 10.39
N ARG A 168 -1.61 5.38 9.56
CA ARG A 168 -2.30 6.68 9.64
C ARG A 168 -3.01 6.89 10.98
N ARG A 169 -3.62 5.83 11.54
CA ARG A 169 -4.31 5.92 12.83
C ARG A 169 -3.31 6.07 13.98
N MET A 170 -2.19 5.36 13.92
CA MET A 170 -1.10 5.48 14.90
C MET A 170 -0.51 6.88 14.90
N VAL A 171 -0.19 7.45 13.72
CA VAL A 171 0.26 8.85 13.61
C VAL A 171 -0.74 9.79 14.26
N ALA A 172 -2.04 9.66 13.95
CA ALA A 172 -3.06 10.52 14.53
C ALA A 172 -3.17 10.39 16.07
N LEU A 173 -2.90 9.21 16.64
CA LEU A 173 -2.89 9.02 18.09
C LEU A 173 -1.67 9.69 18.72
N MET A 174 -0.48 9.44 18.15
CA MET A 174 0.78 10.04 18.59
C MET A 174 0.77 11.58 18.50
N GLU A 175 0.07 12.15 17.52
CA GLU A 175 -0.09 13.61 17.38
C GLU A 175 -1.14 14.22 18.31
N SER A 176 -1.95 13.41 19.00
CA SER A 176 -3.08 13.87 19.83
C SER A 176 -2.85 13.69 21.34
N ASP A 177 -1.60 13.49 21.75
CA ASP A 177 -1.18 13.16 23.12
C ASP A 177 -1.88 11.93 23.74
N ASN A 178 -2.56 11.14 22.92
CA ASN A 178 -3.16 9.88 23.34
C ASN A 178 -2.09 8.80 23.43
N CYS A 179 -2.04 8.09 24.55
CA CYS A 179 -1.09 7.00 24.73
C CYS A 179 -1.40 5.85 23.76
N LEU A 180 -0.37 5.45 23.00
CA LEU A 180 -0.39 4.21 22.25
C LEU A 180 0.09 3.09 23.17
N ASP A 181 -0.65 1.99 23.26
CA ASP A 181 -0.24 0.88 24.10
C ASP A 181 0.87 0.04 23.44
N ASP A 182 1.75 -0.52 24.27
CA ASP A 182 2.90 -1.33 23.83
C ASP A 182 2.47 -2.57 23.05
N ALA A 183 1.31 -3.16 23.35
CA ALA A 183 0.85 -4.37 22.67
C ALA A 183 0.44 -4.07 21.22
N SER A 184 -0.29 -2.99 20.98
CA SER A 184 -0.64 -2.50 19.65
C SER A 184 0.60 -2.11 18.83
N ALA A 185 1.58 -1.46 19.47
CA ALA A 185 2.84 -1.08 18.83
C ALA A 185 3.68 -2.30 18.42
N CYS A 186 3.85 -3.28 19.32
CA CYS A 186 4.53 -4.54 19.01
C CYS A 186 3.80 -5.30 17.89
N LEU A 187 2.47 -5.44 17.98
CA LEU A 187 1.69 -6.13 16.96
C LEU A 187 1.83 -5.46 15.59
N PHE A 188 1.82 -4.13 15.55
CA PHE A 188 2.04 -3.38 14.31
C PHE A 188 3.42 -3.67 13.71
N ARG A 189 4.49 -3.54 14.52
CA ARG A 189 5.88 -3.79 14.09
C ARG A 189 6.04 -5.22 13.56
N ASP A 190 5.61 -6.22 14.33
CA ASP A 190 5.78 -7.63 13.98
C ASP A 190 4.99 -7.99 12.70
N THR A 191 3.79 -7.40 12.54
CA THR A 191 2.99 -7.60 11.32
C THR A 191 3.62 -6.89 10.12
N LEU A 192 4.19 -5.71 10.32
CA LEU A 192 4.88 -4.96 9.28
C LEU A 192 6.13 -5.70 8.80
N GLU A 193 6.88 -6.31 9.72
CA GLU A 193 8.05 -7.13 9.39
C GLU A 193 7.68 -8.30 8.49
N ARG A 194 6.64 -9.06 8.87
CA ARG A 194 6.10 -10.15 8.03
C ARG A 194 5.61 -9.67 6.67
N LEU A 195 4.94 -8.51 6.62
CA LEU A 195 4.53 -7.92 5.34
C LEU A 195 5.74 -7.55 4.48
N ALA A 196 6.77 -6.96 5.08
CA ALA A 196 7.97 -6.53 4.38
C ALA A 196 8.73 -7.72 3.80
N GLU A 197 8.86 -8.81 4.55
CA GLU A 197 9.42 -10.07 4.06
C GLU A 197 8.59 -10.69 2.94
N ALA A 198 7.27 -10.75 3.11
CA ALA A 198 6.38 -11.29 2.10
C ALA A 198 6.44 -10.48 0.79
N VAL A 199 6.63 -9.16 0.86
CA VAL A 199 6.81 -8.28 -0.30
C VAL A 199 8.19 -8.44 -0.94
N GLU A 200 9.25 -8.59 -0.14
CA GLU A 200 10.62 -8.80 -0.63
C GLU A 200 10.75 -10.16 -1.34
N GLY A 201 10.04 -11.19 -0.87
CA GLY A 201 10.00 -12.51 -1.48
C GLY A 201 9.06 -12.66 -2.69
N LEU A 202 8.45 -11.58 -3.20
CA LEU A 202 7.59 -11.67 -4.37
C LEU A 202 8.39 -11.90 -5.65
N PRO A 203 7.90 -12.76 -6.57
CA PRO A 203 8.56 -12.92 -7.86
C PRO A 203 8.42 -11.65 -8.70
N PRO A 204 9.33 -11.38 -9.67
CA PRO A 204 9.29 -10.18 -10.52
C PRO A 204 7.99 -10.01 -11.31
N SER A 205 7.27 -11.11 -11.60
CA SER A 205 5.97 -11.10 -12.27
C SER A 205 4.86 -10.47 -11.40
N GLU A 206 5.06 -10.36 -10.10
CA GLU A 206 4.09 -9.90 -9.11
C GLU A 206 4.41 -8.50 -8.56
N THR A 207 4.41 -7.54 -9.47
CA THR A 207 4.69 -6.14 -9.11
C THR A 207 3.70 -5.58 -8.09
N ILE A 208 4.25 -5.06 -6.99
CA ILE A 208 3.53 -4.33 -5.94
C ILE A 208 3.08 -2.94 -6.40
N SER A 209 2.03 -2.43 -5.76
CA SER A 209 1.58 -1.05 -6.01
C SER A 209 2.56 -0.05 -5.40
N VAL A 210 3.44 0.53 -6.23
CA VAL A 210 4.39 1.58 -5.79
C VAL A 210 3.69 2.76 -5.13
N ARG A 211 2.45 3.08 -5.52
CA ARG A 211 1.63 4.10 -4.83
C ARG A 211 1.43 3.76 -3.36
N ASN A 212 1.09 2.50 -3.06
CA ASN A 212 0.85 2.07 -1.69
C ASN A 212 2.17 2.05 -0.92
N VAL A 213 3.28 1.65 -1.56
CA VAL A 213 4.62 1.72 -0.98
C VAL A 213 4.99 3.15 -0.56
N VAL A 214 4.85 4.14 -1.47
CA VAL A 214 5.08 5.57 -1.14
C VAL A 214 4.33 5.97 0.12
N GLN A 215 3.03 5.67 0.17
CA GLN A 215 2.19 6.08 1.28
C GLN A 215 2.57 5.40 2.59
N VAL A 216 2.83 4.09 2.56
CA VAL A 216 3.28 3.33 3.74
C VAL A 216 4.63 3.87 4.22
N VAL A 217 5.62 3.98 3.35
CA VAL A 217 6.97 4.48 3.70
C VAL A 217 6.93 5.90 4.27
N THR A 218 6.04 6.75 3.77
CA THR A 218 5.83 8.11 4.29
C THR A 218 5.26 8.07 5.71
N PHE A 219 4.20 7.30 5.95
CA PHE A 219 3.62 7.18 7.29
C PHE A 219 4.58 6.52 8.28
N LEU A 220 5.35 5.51 7.85
CA LEU A 220 6.38 4.90 8.69
C LEU A 220 7.50 5.89 9.03
N GLY A 221 7.90 6.74 8.08
CA GLY A 221 8.84 7.84 8.37
C GLY A 221 8.29 8.78 9.43
N ARG A 222 7.02 9.15 9.32
CA ARG A 222 6.36 10.00 10.32
C ARG A 222 6.24 9.32 11.69
N ILE A 223 5.97 8.02 11.75
CA ILE A 223 5.94 7.25 13.01
C ILE A 223 7.31 7.28 13.68
N LEU A 224 8.39 7.05 12.92
CA LEU A 224 9.76 7.10 13.44
C LEU A 224 10.11 8.50 13.99
N GLU A 225 9.81 9.55 13.23
CA GLU A 225 10.01 10.94 13.69
C GLU A 225 9.26 11.25 14.99
N LEU A 226 8.01 10.78 15.11
CA LEU A 226 7.20 10.98 16.31
C LEU A 226 7.69 10.12 17.48
N ALA A 227 8.19 8.92 17.23
CA ALA A 227 8.75 8.04 18.26
C ALA A 227 10.03 8.63 18.88
N ASP A 228 10.81 9.40 18.11
CA ASP A 228 11.98 10.12 18.61
C ASP A 228 11.60 11.40 19.38
N ALA A 229 10.48 12.04 19.01
CA ALA A 229 10.09 13.36 19.53
C ALA A 229 9.14 13.31 20.74
N VAL A 230 8.33 12.26 20.87
CA VAL A 230 7.26 12.17 21.88
C VAL A 230 7.69 11.27 23.03
N SER A 231 7.71 11.83 24.24
CA SER A 231 8.02 11.05 25.46
C SER A 231 6.92 10.01 25.73
N GLY A 232 7.34 8.80 26.12
CA GLY A 232 6.40 7.71 26.45
C GLY A 232 5.87 6.93 25.25
N THR A 233 6.46 7.11 24.06
CA THR A 233 6.14 6.26 22.91
C THR A 233 6.68 4.84 23.10
N PRO A 234 5.91 3.81 22.71
CA PRO A 234 6.36 2.42 22.77
C PRO A 234 7.68 2.18 22.03
N ALA A 235 8.63 1.50 22.67
CA ALA A 235 9.96 1.22 22.12
C ALA A 235 9.92 0.46 20.77
N ALA A 236 8.86 -0.32 20.53
CA ALA A 236 8.62 -1.01 19.27
C ALA A 236 8.49 -0.04 18.06
N LEU A 237 8.17 1.24 18.28
CA LEU A 237 8.04 2.24 17.22
C LEU A 237 9.35 2.96 16.88
N ALA A 238 10.37 2.87 17.74
CA ALA A 238 11.72 3.37 17.49
C ALA A 238 12.70 2.23 17.16
N SER A 239 12.18 1.03 16.90
CA SER A 239 12.99 -0.18 16.81
C SER A 239 13.72 -0.33 15.47
N ALA A 240 14.85 -1.04 15.48
CA ALA A 240 15.63 -1.31 14.27
C ALA A 240 14.83 -2.13 13.24
N GLU A 241 13.95 -3.02 13.71
CA GLU A 241 13.06 -3.84 12.88
C GLU A 241 12.05 -2.98 12.14
N LEU A 242 11.48 -1.94 12.78
CA LEU A 242 10.58 -1.00 12.11
C LEU A 242 11.32 -0.21 11.02
N CYS A 243 12.54 0.26 11.33
CA CYS A 243 13.42 0.92 10.37
C CYS A 243 13.73 0.02 9.17
N SER A 244 14.12 -1.23 9.42
CA SER A 244 14.38 -2.25 8.39
C SER A 244 13.15 -2.52 7.52
N SER A 245 12.00 -2.70 8.15
CA SER A 245 10.72 -2.97 7.47
C SER A 245 10.22 -1.81 6.63
N ARG A 246 10.61 -0.57 6.94
CA ARG A 246 10.39 0.60 6.08
C ARG A 246 11.28 0.57 4.83
N LEU A 247 12.50 0.06 4.93
CA LEU A 247 13.47 0.05 3.82
C LEU A 247 13.21 -1.07 2.80
N LYS A 248 12.77 -2.26 3.25
CA LYS A 248 12.53 -3.43 2.37
C LYS A 248 11.55 -3.12 1.21
N PRO A 249 10.35 -2.53 1.42
CA PRO A 249 9.45 -2.15 0.32
C PRO A 249 10.04 -1.09 -0.62
N LYS A 250 10.87 -0.18 -0.09
CA LYS A 250 11.56 0.84 -0.90
C LYS A 250 12.60 0.19 -1.82
N ARG A 251 13.36 -0.79 -1.32
CA ARG A 251 14.33 -1.56 -2.11
C ARG A 251 13.64 -2.31 -3.26
N SER A 252 12.61 -3.09 -2.94
CA SER A 252 11.81 -3.82 -3.93
C SER A 252 11.22 -2.89 -5.01
N ALA A 253 10.68 -1.73 -4.63
CA ALA A 253 10.19 -0.74 -5.60
C ALA A 253 11.29 -0.18 -6.52
N GLY A 254 12.53 -0.08 -6.03
CA GLY A 254 13.69 0.36 -6.81
C GLY A 254 14.17 -0.70 -7.80
N GLU A 255 14.25 -1.95 -7.38
CA GLU A 255 14.65 -3.09 -8.22
C GLU A 255 13.70 -3.26 -9.42
N HIS A 256 12.40 -3.07 -9.20
CA HIS A 256 11.35 -3.24 -10.22
C HIS A 256 10.92 -1.95 -10.92
N MET A 257 11.62 -0.83 -10.68
CA MET A 257 11.22 0.49 -11.21
C MET A 257 11.15 0.51 -12.75
N ASP A 258 12.03 -0.23 -13.42
CA ASP A 258 12.21 -0.18 -14.88
C ASP A 258 11.67 -1.42 -15.63
N ASP A 259 11.04 -2.38 -14.95
CA ASP A 259 10.54 -3.62 -15.58
C ASP A 259 9.53 -3.34 -16.70
N MET A 260 8.65 -2.35 -16.50
CA MET A 260 7.69 -1.92 -17.52
C MET A 260 8.39 -1.32 -18.72
N LEU A 261 9.43 -0.51 -18.49
CA LEU A 261 10.24 0.09 -19.55
C LEU A 261 10.94 -0.98 -20.38
N ILE A 262 11.57 -1.96 -19.74
CA ILE A 262 12.22 -3.09 -20.40
C ILE A 262 11.20 -3.85 -21.26
N THR A 263 10.03 -4.14 -20.71
CA THR A 263 8.94 -4.82 -21.44
C THR A 263 8.50 -4.03 -22.67
N MET A 264 8.35 -2.70 -22.56
CA MET A 264 8.01 -1.85 -23.70
C MET A 264 9.12 -1.82 -24.76
N HIS A 265 10.38 -1.73 -24.32
CA HIS A 265 11.54 -1.73 -25.21
C HIS A 265 11.64 -3.02 -26.01
N THR A 266 11.54 -4.18 -25.36
CA THR A 266 11.49 -5.48 -26.04
C THR A 266 10.33 -5.58 -27.02
N PHE A 267 9.15 -5.05 -26.66
CA PHE A 267 7.99 -5.02 -27.55
C PHE A 267 8.25 -4.19 -28.81
N VAL A 268 8.85 -3.00 -28.66
CA VAL A 268 9.21 -2.13 -29.79
C VAL A 268 10.25 -2.80 -30.68
N GLN A 269 11.34 -3.33 -30.11
CA GLN A 269 12.37 -4.04 -30.87
C GLN A 269 11.82 -5.25 -31.65
N ASN A 270 10.89 -5.99 -31.06
CA ASN A 270 10.26 -7.13 -31.73
C ASN A 270 9.39 -6.69 -32.91
N LEU A 271 8.71 -5.54 -32.81
CA LEU A 271 7.94 -4.98 -33.92
C LEU A 271 8.82 -4.39 -35.01
N GLU A 272 9.96 -3.80 -34.67
CA GLU A 272 10.94 -3.32 -35.66
C GLU A 272 11.55 -4.45 -36.49
N LYS A 273 11.85 -5.58 -35.84
CA LYS A 273 12.37 -6.79 -36.51
C LYS A 273 11.35 -7.37 -37.50
N GLN A 274 10.06 -7.05 -37.37
CA GLN A 274 9.05 -7.47 -38.34
C GLN A 274 9.19 -6.61 -39.60
N LYS A 275 9.44 -7.25 -40.75
CA LYS A 275 9.62 -6.59 -42.07
C LYS A 275 8.44 -5.69 -42.50
N LYS A 276 7.29 -5.77 -41.84
CA LYS A 276 6.10 -4.95 -42.12
C LYS A 276 5.68 -4.21 -40.84
N PRO A 277 5.71 -2.86 -40.83
CA PRO A 277 5.23 -2.11 -39.67
C PRO A 277 3.73 -2.33 -39.45
N PRO A 278 3.23 -2.24 -38.20
CA PRO A 278 1.81 -2.36 -37.90
C PRO A 278 1.02 -1.27 -38.65
N ARG A 279 -0.14 -1.64 -39.21
CA ARG A 279 -1.05 -0.76 -39.96
C ARG A 279 -2.50 -0.98 -39.54
N GLY A 280 -3.35 0.02 -39.78
CA GLY A 280 -4.78 -0.03 -39.45
C GLY A 280 -5.03 -0.38 -37.99
N ASP A 281 -5.97 -1.28 -37.73
CA ASP A 281 -6.36 -1.70 -36.38
C ASP A 281 -5.21 -2.24 -35.53
N ASN A 282 -4.21 -2.88 -36.15
CA ASN A 282 -3.03 -3.39 -35.45
C ASN A 282 -2.15 -2.25 -34.93
N LEU A 283 -2.04 -1.15 -35.69
CA LEU A 283 -1.34 0.07 -35.26
C LEU A 283 -2.10 0.72 -34.11
N ASP A 284 -3.42 0.89 -34.23
CA ASP A 284 -4.23 1.51 -33.18
C ASP A 284 -4.16 0.71 -31.86
N ARG A 285 -4.16 -0.62 -31.94
CA ARG A 285 -3.98 -1.50 -30.77
C ARG A 285 -2.59 -1.36 -30.15
N ALA A 286 -1.53 -1.31 -30.97
CA ALA A 286 -0.16 -1.12 -30.49
C ALA A 286 0.00 0.25 -29.81
N VAL A 287 -0.50 1.32 -30.44
CA VAL A 287 -0.50 2.68 -29.89
C VAL A 287 -1.25 2.74 -28.57
N LYS A 288 -2.45 2.17 -28.50
CA LYS A 288 -3.23 2.14 -27.25
C LYS A 288 -2.46 1.42 -26.13
N THR A 289 -1.87 0.27 -26.44
CA THR A 289 -1.11 -0.55 -25.48
C THR A 289 0.11 0.19 -24.95
N LEU A 290 0.94 0.74 -25.83
CA LEU A 290 2.14 1.50 -25.44
C LEU A 290 1.79 2.80 -24.72
N THR A 291 0.71 3.49 -25.13
CA THR A 291 0.25 4.71 -24.44
C THR A 291 -0.07 4.43 -22.97
N CYS A 292 -0.82 3.36 -22.68
CA CYS A 292 -1.14 2.96 -21.32
C CYS A 292 0.12 2.57 -20.53
N LYS A 293 1.01 1.76 -21.12
CA LYS A 293 2.24 1.31 -20.46
C LYS A 293 3.21 2.46 -20.19
N LEU A 294 3.40 3.37 -21.14
CA LEU A 294 4.28 4.52 -20.99
C LEU A 294 3.75 5.50 -19.94
N GLN A 295 2.44 5.75 -19.91
CA GLN A 295 1.83 6.54 -18.84
C GLN A 295 2.09 5.91 -17.46
N LEU A 296 1.92 4.59 -17.34
CA LEU A 296 2.16 3.87 -16.11
C LEU A 296 3.63 3.93 -15.70
N ASP A 297 4.55 3.71 -16.63
CA ASP A 297 6.00 3.82 -16.43
C ASP A 297 6.40 5.20 -15.89
N ILE A 298 5.97 6.29 -16.55
CA ILE A 298 6.25 7.66 -16.11
C ILE A 298 5.68 7.91 -14.70
N THR A 299 4.49 7.39 -14.41
CA THR A 299 3.84 7.56 -13.11
C THR A 299 4.59 6.77 -12.01
N THR A 300 5.00 5.55 -12.31
CA THR A 300 5.78 4.70 -11.41
C THR A 300 7.14 5.32 -11.13
N TYR A 301 7.87 5.73 -12.16
CA TYR A 301 9.16 6.40 -12.03
C TYR A 301 9.07 7.64 -11.12
N ASN A 302 8.09 8.53 -11.35
CA ASN A 302 7.90 9.71 -10.49
C ASN A 302 7.65 9.34 -9.02
N ARG A 303 6.89 8.27 -8.76
CA ARG A 303 6.65 7.78 -7.38
C ARG A 303 7.91 7.17 -6.76
N CYS A 304 8.74 6.49 -7.54
CA CYS A 304 10.03 6.02 -7.06
C CYS A 304 10.96 7.20 -6.72
N GLN A 305 10.90 8.30 -7.48
CA GLN A 305 11.61 9.53 -7.14
C GLN A 305 11.09 10.16 -5.83
N GLU A 306 9.78 10.11 -5.56
CA GLU A 306 9.19 10.53 -4.27
C GLU A 306 9.72 9.70 -3.08
N LEU A 307 10.12 8.45 -3.32
CA LEU A 307 10.78 7.62 -2.30
C LEU A 307 12.25 8.00 -2.08
N GLY A 308 12.81 8.93 -2.85
CA GLY A 308 14.25 9.22 -2.86
C GLY A 308 15.06 8.03 -3.38
N LEU A 309 14.56 7.34 -4.41
CA LEU A 309 15.32 6.35 -5.16
C LEU A 309 16.15 7.03 -6.24
N SER A 310 17.29 6.42 -6.58
CA SER A 310 18.20 6.93 -7.60
C SER A 310 17.51 7.13 -8.94
N GLU A 311 17.99 8.11 -9.71
CA GLU A 311 17.54 8.30 -11.07
C GLU A 311 17.88 7.09 -11.97
N ARG A 312 17.19 7.01 -13.11
CA ARG A 312 17.49 6.03 -14.16
C ARG A 312 18.92 6.18 -14.65
N SER A 313 19.55 5.05 -14.96
CA SER A 313 20.84 5.05 -15.63
C SER A 313 20.73 5.66 -17.04
N LYS A 314 21.87 6.09 -17.61
CA LYS A 314 21.92 6.62 -18.99
C LYS A 314 21.36 5.62 -20.01
N GLU A 315 21.63 4.33 -19.82
CA GLU A 315 21.12 3.26 -20.66
C GLU A 315 19.59 3.14 -20.58
N ARG A 316 19.01 3.14 -19.37
CA ARG A 316 17.55 3.09 -19.19
C ARG A 316 16.88 4.33 -19.77
N TRP A 317 17.51 5.50 -19.66
CA TRP A 317 17.03 6.71 -20.34
C TRP A 317 17.04 6.58 -21.87
N ALA A 318 18.03 5.89 -22.44
CA ALA A 318 18.05 5.62 -23.88
C ALA A 318 16.86 4.75 -24.30
N TYR A 319 16.57 3.66 -23.56
CA TYR A 319 15.38 2.83 -23.81
C TYR A 319 14.09 3.61 -23.72
N PHE A 320 13.96 4.50 -22.74
CA PHE A 320 12.77 5.37 -22.62
C PHE A 320 12.62 6.28 -23.84
N THR A 321 13.71 6.91 -24.26
CA THR A 321 13.74 7.85 -25.40
C THR A 321 13.34 7.13 -26.68
N GLU A 322 13.88 5.94 -26.91
CA GLU A 322 13.56 5.08 -28.05
C GLU A 322 12.06 4.72 -28.06
N VAL A 323 11.55 4.11 -26.98
CA VAL A 323 10.13 3.73 -26.86
C VAL A 323 9.20 4.93 -27.06
N ALA A 324 9.52 6.07 -26.43
CA ALA A 324 8.74 7.29 -26.54
C ALA A 324 8.75 7.85 -27.99
N GLY A 325 9.89 7.78 -28.67
CA GLY A 325 10.03 8.18 -30.07
C GLY A 325 9.16 7.35 -30.99
N PHE A 326 9.26 6.01 -30.89
CA PHE A 326 8.42 5.08 -31.66
C PHE A 326 6.94 5.31 -31.46
N LEU A 327 6.53 5.47 -30.19
CA LEU A 327 5.14 5.77 -29.88
C LEU A 327 4.70 7.09 -30.52
N GLY A 328 5.53 8.13 -30.45
CA GLY A 328 5.28 9.41 -31.09
C GLY A 328 5.04 9.28 -32.59
N ASP A 329 5.90 8.56 -33.29
CA ASP A 329 5.79 8.33 -34.74
C ASP A 329 4.53 7.53 -35.09
N TRP A 330 4.19 6.52 -34.30
CA TRP A 330 2.98 5.72 -34.50
C TRP A 330 1.71 6.52 -34.27
N ILE A 331 1.66 7.38 -33.25
CA ILE A 331 0.56 8.34 -33.03
C ILE A 331 0.43 9.31 -34.23
N GLY A 332 1.55 9.68 -34.86
CA GLY A 332 1.55 10.47 -36.08
C GLY A 332 0.82 9.79 -37.24
N ARG A 333 0.85 8.44 -37.29
CA ARG A 333 0.28 7.63 -38.37
C ARG A 333 -1.18 7.19 -38.15
N THR A 334 -1.74 7.39 -36.96
CA THR A 334 -3.15 7.03 -36.69
C THR A 334 -4.14 8.09 -37.23
N ALA A 335 -5.42 7.74 -37.30
CA ALA A 335 -6.47 8.69 -37.69
C ALA A 335 -6.74 9.74 -36.60
N VAL A 336 -7.18 10.95 -36.98
CA VAL A 336 -7.61 11.96 -35.98
C VAL A 336 -9.02 11.58 -35.57
N LEU A 337 -9.19 11.12 -34.34
CA LEU A 337 -10.52 10.82 -33.81
C LEU A 337 -11.23 12.12 -33.43
N ALA A 338 -12.54 12.18 -33.67
CA ALA A 338 -13.39 13.31 -33.26
C ALA A 338 -13.39 13.49 -31.73
N THR A 339 -13.33 12.37 -31.01
CA THR A 339 -13.21 12.34 -29.55
C THR A 339 -11.81 11.84 -29.16
N PRO A 340 -11.01 12.65 -28.45
CA PRO A 340 -9.68 12.26 -28.03
C PRO A 340 -9.72 11.15 -26.97
N SER A 341 -8.78 10.19 -27.06
CA SER A 341 -8.63 9.12 -26.06
C SER A 341 -8.24 9.70 -24.69
N LYS A 342 -8.90 9.20 -23.63
CA LYS A 342 -8.60 9.58 -22.24
C LYS A 342 -7.20 9.14 -21.84
N GLU A 343 -6.80 7.95 -22.28
CA GLU A 343 -5.47 7.37 -22.05
C GLU A 343 -4.39 8.22 -22.70
N LEU A 344 -4.59 8.61 -23.96
CA LEU A 344 -3.65 9.47 -24.68
C LEU A 344 -3.53 10.85 -24.03
N LYS A 345 -4.64 11.43 -23.56
CA LYS A 345 -4.63 12.69 -22.80
C LYS A 345 -3.84 12.55 -21.50
N SER A 346 -4.05 11.47 -20.75
CA SER A 346 -3.33 11.19 -19.51
C SER A 346 -1.83 11.03 -19.76
N MET A 347 -1.45 10.25 -20.77
CA MET A 347 -0.06 10.05 -21.19
C MET A 347 0.59 11.38 -21.60
N TYR A 348 -0.07 12.19 -22.43
CA TYR A 348 0.44 13.50 -22.85
C TYR A 348 0.74 14.42 -21.66
N VAL A 349 -0.17 14.49 -20.69
CA VAL A 349 0.03 15.32 -19.49
C VAL A 349 1.19 14.79 -18.65
N ALA A 350 1.30 13.47 -18.49
CA ALA A 350 2.41 12.84 -17.76
C ALA A 350 3.76 13.10 -18.44
N ALA A 351 3.85 12.88 -19.76
CA ALA A 351 5.07 13.13 -20.54
C ALA A 351 5.46 14.61 -20.57
N LYS A 352 4.49 15.52 -20.63
CA LYS A 352 4.75 16.96 -20.54
C LYS A 352 5.39 17.34 -19.22
N ARG A 353 4.84 16.86 -18.09
CA ARG A 353 5.42 17.10 -16.75
C ARG A 353 6.80 16.45 -16.60
N LEU A 354 7.01 15.28 -17.19
CA LEU A 354 8.32 14.64 -17.17
C LEU A 354 9.36 15.47 -17.95
N ARG A 355 8.97 16.05 -19.10
CA ARG A 355 9.86 16.92 -19.89
C ARG A 355 10.25 18.20 -19.15
N GLU A 356 9.38 18.74 -18.31
CA GLU A 356 9.70 19.90 -17.47
C GLU A 356 10.88 19.60 -16.51
N LYS A 357 10.98 18.35 -16.02
CA LYS A 357 12.10 17.90 -15.18
C LYS A 357 13.31 17.41 -15.99
N PHE A 358 13.05 16.76 -17.13
CA PHE A 358 14.08 16.15 -17.98
C PHE A 358 13.90 16.56 -19.46
N PRO A 359 14.30 17.78 -19.83
CA PRO A 359 14.01 18.36 -21.14
C PRO A 359 14.50 17.52 -22.33
N ASP A 360 15.68 16.91 -22.18
CA ASP A 360 16.38 16.16 -23.23
C ASP A 360 15.96 14.69 -23.32
N ARG A 361 15.12 14.21 -22.39
CA ARG A 361 14.74 12.79 -22.29
C ARG A 361 13.41 12.47 -22.95
N VAL A 362 12.54 13.46 -23.14
CA VAL A 362 11.22 13.26 -23.74
C VAL A 362 11.25 13.76 -25.18
N PRO A 363 11.15 12.87 -26.18
CA PRO A 363 11.13 13.25 -27.59
C PRO A 363 10.05 14.29 -27.92
N SER A 364 10.40 15.30 -28.71
CA SER A 364 9.44 16.31 -29.19
C SER A 364 8.33 15.67 -30.04
N THR A 365 8.69 14.67 -30.86
CA THR A 365 7.76 13.92 -31.72
C THR A 365 6.60 13.32 -30.94
N LEU A 366 6.86 12.74 -29.75
CA LEU A 366 5.82 12.22 -28.86
C LEU A 366 4.83 13.32 -28.47
N LEU A 367 5.33 14.44 -27.96
CA LEU A 367 4.49 15.51 -27.43
C LEU A 367 3.72 16.24 -28.52
N GLU A 368 4.33 16.48 -29.68
CA GLU A 368 3.70 17.15 -30.81
C GLU A 368 2.57 16.30 -31.38
N ASN A 369 2.84 15.04 -31.69
CA ASN A 369 1.84 14.13 -32.25
C ASN A 369 0.72 13.84 -31.24
N ALA A 370 1.04 13.61 -29.97
CA ALA A 370 0.02 13.42 -28.94
C ALA A 370 -0.84 14.68 -28.75
N LYS A 371 -0.25 15.89 -28.73
CA LYS A 371 -1.00 17.15 -28.59
C LYS A 371 -2.02 17.32 -29.73
N LEU A 372 -1.63 17.00 -30.97
CA LEU A 372 -2.52 17.10 -32.14
C LEU A 372 -3.73 16.17 -32.02
N ARG A 373 -3.57 14.98 -31.42
CA ARG A 373 -4.68 14.03 -31.21
C ARG A 373 -5.53 14.35 -29.98
N VAL A 374 -4.93 14.92 -28.93
CA VAL A 374 -5.64 15.27 -27.69
C VAL A 374 -6.44 16.56 -27.86
N TYR A 375 -5.93 17.51 -28.64
CA TYR A 375 -6.55 18.80 -28.92
C TYR A 375 -6.71 18.99 -30.43
N PRO A 376 -7.59 18.21 -31.09
CA PRO A 376 -7.82 18.38 -32.53
C PRO A 376 -8.31 19.81 -32.80
N ARG A 377 -7.70 20.47 -33.79
CA ARG A 377 -8.13 21.81 -34.20
C ARG A 377 -9.61 21.75 -34.58
N LYS A 378 -10.44 22.62 -33.98
CA LYS A 378 -11.84 22.76 -34.39
C LYS A 378 -11.87 23.04 -35.91
N PRO A 379 -12.73 22.37 -36.69
CA PRO A 379 -12.90 22.72 -38.09
C PRO A 379 -13.25 24.21 -38.19
N ARG A 380 -12.49 24.97 -38.98
CA ARG A 380 -12.82 26.38 -39.26
C ARG A 380 -14.23 26.38 -39.85
N LYS A 381 -15.17 27.05 -39.17
CA LYS A 381 -16.53 27.25 -39.73
C LYS A 381 -16.37 27.84 -41.14
N PRO A 382 -17.05 27.29 -42.16
CA PRO A 382 -17.01 27.89 -43.48
C PRO A 382 -17.48 29.34 -43.36
N ARG A 383 -16.64 30.27 -43.83
CA ARG A 383 -16.94 31.69 -43.88
C ARG A 383 -18.17 31.83 -44.79
N LYS A 384 -19.36 32.06 -44.22
CA LYS A 384 -20.58 32.34 -45.00
C LYS A 384 -20.22 33.44 -46.00
N LYS A 385 -20.11 33.13 -47.29
CA LYS A 385 -20.08 34.13 -48.35
C LYS A 385 -21.37 34.93 -48.18
N GLN A 386 -21.27 36.19 -47.79
CA GLN A 386 -22.38 37.12 -47.91
C GLN A 386 -22.74 37.18 -49.39
N SER A 387 -23.86 36.54 -49.74
CA SER A 387 -24.55 36.78 -50.98
C SER A 387 -24.85 38.29 -51.03
N LYS A 388 -24.13 39.02 -51.89
CA LYS A 388 -24.53 40.37 -52.27
C LYS A 388 -25.87 40.23 -53.00
N LYS A 389 -26.96 40.61 -52.35
CA LYS A 389 -28.21 40.93 -53.03
C LYS A 389 -27.91 42.08 -53.98
N SER A 390 -27.90 41.79 -55.28
CA SER A 390 -27.98 42.78 -56.34
C SER A 390 -29.37 43.42 -56.29
N THR A 391 -29.46 44.63 -55.76
CA THR A 391 -30.63 45.49 -55.96
C THR A 391 -30.53 46.03 -57.38
N LYS A 392 -31.34 45.51 -58.31
CA LYS A 392 -31.59 46.17 -59.61
C LYS A 392 -32.71 47.20 -59.43
N LYS A 393 -32.44 48.41 -59.92
CA LYS A 393 -33.41 49.48 -60.16
C LYS A 393 -34.38 49.09 -61.26
#